data_AF-A0A2N1RDN7-F1
#
_entry.id   AF-A0A2N1RDN7-F1
#
_cell.length_a   1.000
_cell.length_b   1.000
_cell.length_c   1.000
_cell.angle_alpha   90.00
_cell.angle_beta   90.00
_cell.angle_gamma   90.00
#
_symmetry.space_group_name_H-M   'P 1'
#
loop_
_entity.id
_entity.type
_entity.pdbx_description
1 polymer ?
#
loop_
_entity_poly.entity_id
_entity_poly.type
_entity_poly.pdbx_seq_one_letter_code
_entity_poly.pdbx_strand_id
1 'polypeptide(L)'
;MVDQANLLLKQIVDYPNTRYILVPNQYIGIYKVGFMPQWIAREYLARRGSAKFQPHQLEVSRNPLLGYSLTSVKVDGVYIPKELLEVNRQVEVGDQGYDAGSIILSNFFKKELEKFLTPELDRLGRRIIETCLNDGALEEYLELIPMKI
;
A
#
# COMPACT_ATOMS: atom_id res chain seq x y z
N MET A 1 19.19 -11.07 11.07
CA MET A 1 17.86 -10.50 11.43
C MET A 1 17.07 -9.99 10.22
N VAL A 2 17.48 -10.35 9.00
CA VAL A 2 16.76 -10.03 7.74
C VAL A 2 16.21 -11.28 7.05
N ASP A 3 16.45 -12.46 7.64
CA ASP A 3 16.16 -13.76 7.02
C ASP A 3 14.68 -13.93 6.70
N GLN A 4 13.79 -13.49 7.59
CA GLN A 4 12.35 -13.57 7.37
C GLN A 4 11.88 -12.62 6.26
N ALA A 5 12.47 -11.44 6.15
CA ALA A 5 12.19 -10.51 5.06
C ALA A 5 12.67 -11.08 3.72
N ASN A 6 13.86 -11.67 3.69
CA ASN A 6 14.39 -12.35 2.49
C ASN A 6 13.50 -13.52 2.06
N LEU A 7 13.05 -14.36 3.00
CA LEU A 7 12.13 -15.47 2.71
C LEU A 7 10.78 -14.98 2.19
N LEU A 8 10.21 -13.93 2.79
CA LEU A 8 8.94 -13.35 2.34
C LEU A 8 9.09 -12.70 0.96
N LEU A 9 10.17 -11.95 0.72
CA LEU A 9 10.46 -11.35 -0.58
C LEU A 9 10.57 -12.41 -1.67
N LYS A 10 11.26 -13.52 -1.38
CA LYS A 10 11.34 -14.66 -2.29
C LYS A 10 9.96 -15.21 -2.62
N GLN A 11 9.07 -15.38 -1.65
CA GLN A 11 7.69 -15.82 -1.91
C GLN A 11 6.91 -14.82 -2.77
N ILE A 12 7.07 -13.52 -2.55
CA ILE A 12 6.40 -12.48 -3.36
C ILE A 12 6.85 -12.58 -4.83
N VAL A 13 8.16 -12.76 -5.06
CA VAL A 13 8.74 -12.86 -6.40
C VAL A 13 8.39 -14.17 -7.10
N ASP A 14 8.47 -15.30 -6.38
CA ASP A 14 8.21 -16.63 -6.94
C ASP A 14 6.72 -16.83 -7.30
N TYR A 15 5.81 -16.11 -6.63
CA TYR A 15 4.36 -16.24 -6.81
C TYR A 15 3.68 -14.91 -7.20
N PRO A 16 3.94 -14.37 -8.42
CA PRO A 16 3.52 -13.03 -8.85
C PRO A 16 2.00 -12.87 -9.07
N ASN A 17 1.25 -13.97 -8.98
CA ASN A 17 -0.22 -13.95 -9.05
C ASN A 17 -0.85 -13.62 -7.69
N THR A 18 -0.09 -13.69 -6.59
CA THR A 18 -0.55 -13.27 -5.27
C THR A 18 -0.64 -11.74 -5.23
N ARG A 19 -1.71 -11.23 -4.63
CA ARG A 19 -1.92 -9.79 -4.44
C ARG A 19 -1.86 -9.47 -2.95
N TYR A 20 -1.20 -8.36 -2.64
CA TYR A 20 -1.06 -7.86 -1.29
C TYR A 20 -1.79 -6.51 -1.20
N ILE A 21 -2.49 -6.30 -0.10
CA ILE A 21 -3.22 -5.06 0.17
C ILE A 21 -2.82 -4.53 1.53
N LEU A 22 -2.77 -3.19 1.65
CA LEU A 22 -2.64 -2.51 2.92
C LEU A 22 -4.03 -2.10 3.39
N VAL A 23 -4.39 -2.48 4.61
CA VAL A 23 -5.72 -2.22 5.17
C VAL A 23 -5.58 -1.45 6.48
N PRO A 24 -6.11 -0.22 6.59
CA PRO A 24 -6.02 0.57 7.81
C PRO A 24 -6.83 -0.11 8.93
N ASN A 25 -6.26 -0.17 10.13
CA ASN A 25 -6.87 -0.82 11.30
C ASN A 25 -7.14 0.15 12.48
N GLN A 26 -6.79 1.43 12.33
CA GLN A 26 -6.96 2.43 13.37
C GLN A 26 -7.78 3.62 12.84
N TYR A 27 -7.21 4.36 11.88
CA TYR A 27 -7.81 5.57 11.32
C TYR A 27 -7.78 5.58 9.80
N ILE A 28 -8.77 6.26 9.21
CA ILE A 28 -8.78 6.70 7.81
C ILE A 28 -9.04 8.21 7.83
N GLY A 29 -7.97 8.99 7.64
CA GLY A 29 -8.03 10.44 7.89
C GLY A 29 -8.52 10.72 9.31
N ILE A 30 -9.60 11.49 9.45
CA ILE A 30 -10.16 11.86 10.76
C ILE A 30 -11.05 10.77 11.38
N TYR A 31 -11.43 9.73 10.63
CA TYR A 31 -12.35 8.69 11.10
C TYR A 31 -11.63 7.54 11.79
N LYS A 32 -12.03 7.22 13.02
CA LYS A 32 -11.61 6.01 13.72
C LYS A 32 -12.40 4.81 13.19
N VAL A 33 -11.73 3.87 12.54
CA VAL A 33 -12.38 2.73 11.84
C VAL A 33 -12.20 1.38 12.53
N GLY A 34 -11.18 1.26 13.40
CA GLY A 34 -10.86 0.00 14.05
C GLY A 34 -10.66 -1.13 13.04
N PHE A 35 -11.19 -2.32 13.34
CA PHE A 35 -11.00 -3.52 12.51
C PHE A 35 -11.98 -3.65 11.34
N MET A 36 -12.94 -2.73 11.18
CA MET A 36 -13.99 -2.82 10.17
C MET A 36 -13.46 -2.97 8.73
N PRO A 37 -12.41 -2.24 8.29
CA PRO A 37 -11.90 -2.35 6.92
C PRO A 37 -11.41 -3.76 6.57
N GLN A 38 -10.91 -4.53 7.54
CA GLN A 38 -10.47 -5.91 7.31
C GLN A 38 -11.66 -6.86 7.06
N TRP A 39 -12.78 -6.65 7.73
CA TRP A 39 -14.02 -7.39 7.47
C TRP A 39 -14.55 -7.09 6.06
N ILE A 40 -14.59 -5.81 5.69
CA ILE A 40 -14.98 -5.35 4.36
C ILE A 40 -14.10 -5.97 3.28
N ALA A 41 -12.77 -5.94 3.46
CA ALA A 41 -11.83 -6.53 2.50
C ALA A 41 -12.06 -8.04 2.34
N ARG A 42 -12.25 -8.77 3.45
CA ARG A 42 -12.55 -10.21 3.42
C ARG A 42 -13.87 -10.52 2.72
N GLU A 43 -14.92 -9.75 3.00
CA GLU A 43 -16.21 -9.93 2.34
C GLU A 43 -16.14 -9.64 0.85
N TYR A 44 -15.49 -8.53 0.47
CA TYR A 44 -15.31 -8.12 -0.92
C TYR A 44 -14.55 -9.19 -1.71
N LEU A 45 -13.46 -9.71 -1.15
CA LEU A 45 -12.66 -10.76 -1.77
C LEU A 45 -13.40 -12.11 -1.83
N ALA A 46 -14.09 -12.50 -0.76
CA ALA A 46 -14.84 -13.76 -0.72
C ALA A 46 -15.94 -13.83 -1.79
N ARG A 47 -16.61 -12.71 -2.08
CA ARG A 47 -17.69 -12.65 -3.07
C ARG A 47 -17.19 -12.54 -4.52
N ARG A 48 -15.99 -11.99 -4.74
CA ARG A 48 -15.43 -11.75 -6.09
C ARG A 48 -14.31 -12.72 -6.49
N GLY A 49 -13.97 -13.68 -5.62
CA GLY A 49 -12.93 -14.67 -5.86
C GLY A 49 -11.56 -14.01 -6.05
N SER A 50 -10.83 -14.40 -7.09
CA SER A 50 -9.64 -13.69 -7.56
C SER A 50 -10.05 -12.37 -8.21
N ALA A 51 -10.49 -11.41 -7.39
CA ALA A 51 -10.93 -10.09 -7.83
C ALA A 51 -9.75 -9.38 -8.51
N LYS A 52 -9.68 -9.46 -9.84
CA LYS A 52 -8.75 -8.65 -10.62
C LYS A 52 -9.28 -7.23 -10.62
N PHE A 53 -8.67 -6.36 -9.82
CA PHE A 53 -8.91 -4.92 -9.90
C PHE A 53 -8.57 -4.48 -11.32
N GLN A 54 -9.57 -3.96 -12.02
CA GLN A 54 -9.36 -3.45 -13.36
C GLN A 54 -8.52 -2.16 -13.27
N PRO A 55 -7.70 -1.82 -14.29
CA PRO A 55 -6.89 -0.61 -14.27
C PRO A 55 -7.66 0.66 -13.91
N HIS A 56 -8.90 0.79 -14.39
CA HIS A 56 -9.76 1.96 -14.12
C HIS A 56 -10.26 2.06 -12.66
N GLN A 57 -10.09 1.01 -11.85
CA GLN A 57 -10.46 0.99 -10.44
C GLN A 57 -9.29 1.39 -9.53
N LEU A 58 -8.11 1.59 -10.10
CA LEU A 58 -6.88 1.92 -9.41
C LEU A 58 -6.42 3.31 -9.81
N GLU A 59 -6.07 4.11 -8.82
CA GLU A 59 -5.34 5.37 -9.02
C GLU A 59 -4.04 5.33 -8.24
N VAL A 60 -3.01 5.96 -8.78
CA VAL A 60 -1.71 6.08 -8.11
C VAL A 60 -1.92 6.87 -6.82
N SER A 61 -1.46 6.31 -5.71
CA SER A 61 -1.48 7.01 -4.44
C SER A 61 -0.54 8.21 -4.49
N ARG A 62 -0.97 9.34 -3.90
CA ARG A 62 -0.13 10.54 -3.77
C ARG A 62 1.19 10.28 -3.02
N ASN A 63 1.22 9.31 -2.09
CA ASN A 63 2.46 8.75 -1.55
C ASN A 63 2.85 7.46 -2.30
N PRO A 64 4.02 7.42 -2.97
CA PRO A 64 4.50 6.24 -3.71
C PRO A 64 4.61 4.96 -2.86
N LEU A 65 4.91 5.08 -1.56
CA LEU A 65 5.05 3.93 -0.64
C LEU A 65 3.73 3.17 -0.45
N LEU A 66 2.59 3.81 -0.73
CA LEU A 66 1.28 3.20 -0.61
C LEU A 66 0.80 2.55 -1.93
N GLY A 67 1.56 2.70 -3.02
CA GLY A 67 1.24 2.09 -4.31
C GLY A 67 -0.02 2.66 -4.96
N TYR A 68 -1.08 1.85 -5.01
CA TYR A 68 -2.36 2.22 -5.62
C TYR A 68 -3.47 2.32 -4.58
N SER A 69 -4.37 3.27 -4.78
CA SER A 69 -5.63 3.41 -4.06
C SER A 69 -6.80 2.96 -4.92
N LEU A 70 -7.85 2.43 -4.27
CA LEU A 70 -9.09 2.05 -4.95
C LEU A 70 -9.96 3.28 -5.16
N THR A 71 -10.47 3.50 -6.37
CA THR A 71 -11.36 4.64 -6.66
C THR A 71 -12.83 4.33 -6.41
N SER A 72 -13.18 3.04 -6.36
CA SER A 72 -14.54 2.58 -6.14
C SER A 72 -14.56 1.15 -5.59
N VAL A 73 -15.25 0.97 -4.48
CA VAL A 73 -15.52 -0.33 -3.87
C VAL A 73 -17.00 -0.45 -3.60
N LYS A 74 -17.60 -1.58 -4.03
CA LYS A 74 -19.00 -1.90 -3.79
C LYS A 74 -19.09 -3.17 -2.95
N VAL A 75 -19.65 -3.06 -1.75
CA VAL A 75 -19.90 -4.16 -0.82
C VAL A 75 -21.38 -4.23 -0.52
N ASP A 76 -21.96 -5.42 -0.64
CA ASP A 76 -23.38 -5.69 -0.39
C ASP A 76 -24.35 -4.68 -1.05
N GLY A 77 -24.10 -4.32 -2.31
CA GLY A 77 -24.95 -3.38 -3.04
C GLY A 77 -24.63 -1.90 -2.80
N VAL A 78 -23.82 -1.58 -1.78
CA VAL A 78 -23.52 -0.22 -1.34
C VAL A 78 -22.09 0.17 -1.74
N TYR A 79 -21.92 1.38 -2.26
CA TYR A 79 -20.60 1.93 -2.53
C TYR A 79 -19.99 2.49 -1.24
N ILE A 80 -18.71 2.19 -1.00
CA ILE A 80 -17.94 2.87 0.04
C ILE A 80 -17.77 4.34 -0.36
N PRO A 81 -18.03 5.30 0.56
CA PRO A 81 -17.76 6.72 0.32
C PRO A 81 -16.34 6.96 -0.18
N LYS A 82 -16.17 7.84 -1.18
CA LYS A 82 -14.85 8.10 -1.77
C LYS A 82 -13.88 8.70 -0.77
N GLU A 83 -14.36 9.46 0.19
CA GLU A 83 -13.59 10.08 1.27
C GLU A 83 -12.95 9.06 2.21
N LEU A 84 -13.44 7.81 2.22
CA LEU A 84 -12.84 6.69 2.95
C LEU A 84 -11.86 5.87 2.11
N LEU A 85 -11.83 6.08 0.80
CA LEU A 85 -10.88 5.45 -0.13
C LEU A 85 -9.74 6.41 -0.50
N GLU A 86 -10.02 7.71 -0.54
CA GLU A 86 -9.13 8.81 -0.93
C GLU A 86 -9.14 9.85 0.20
N VAL A 87 -8.25 9.70 1.17
CA VAL A 87 -8.25 10.46 2.44
C VAL A 87 -8.17 11.97 2.23
N ASN A 88 -7.48 12.44 1.19
CA ASN A 88 -7.36 13.86 0.86
C ASN A 88 -8.70 14.50 0.44
N ARG A 89 -9.73 13.71 0.11
CA ARG A 89 -11.08 14.23 -0.17
C ARG A 89 -11.86 14.61 1.08
N GLN A 90 -11.43 14.19 2.27
CA GLN A 90 -12.03 14.62 3.53
C GLN A 90 -11.76 16.12 3.69
N VAL A 91 -12.80 16.91 3.97
CA VAL A 91 -12.71 18.38 4.05
C VAL A 91 -11.73 18.83 5.13
N GLU A 92 -11.66 18.08 6.24
CA GLU A 92 -10.80 18.34 7.37
C GLU A 92 -9.33 17.97 7.10
N VAL A 93 -9.06 17.14 6.08
CA VAL A 93 -7.71 16.71 5.73
C VAL A 93 -7.19 17.52 4.54
N GLY A 94 -7.92 17.50 3.43
CA GLY A 94 -7.48 18.09 2.17
C GLY A 94 -6.15 17.51 1.65
N ASP A 95 -5.67 18.07 0.55
CA ASP A 95 -4.36 17.71 -0.01
C ASP A 95 -3.21 18.06 0.96
N GLN A 96 -3.31 19.21 1.64
CA GLN A 96 -2.27 19.66 2.57
C GLN A 96 -2.09 18.73 3.77
N GLY A 97 -3.19 18.30 4.39
CA GLY A 97 -3.14 17.37 5.52
C GLY A 97 -2.66 15.98 5.09
N TYR A 98 -3.08 15.52 3.91
CA TYR A 98 -2.57 14.28 3.34
C TYR A 98 -1.05 14.36 3.12
N ASP A 99 -0.57 15.40 2.44
CA ASP A 99 0.83 15.54 2.06
C ASP A 99 1.72 15.70 3.31
N ALA A 100 1.24 16.39 4.36
CA ALA A 100 1.93 16.44 5.65
C ALA A 100 2.03 15.05 6.32
N GLY A 101 0.94 14.27 6.32
CA GLY A 101 0.95 12.89 6.83
C GLY A 101 1.85 11.96 6.01
N SER A 102 1.88 12.15 4.69
CA SER A 102 2.76 11.45 3.75
C SER A 102 4.23 11.66 4.11
N ILE A 103 4.64 12.90 4.41
CA ILE A 103 6.01 13.21 4.84
C ILE A 103 6.37 12.51 6.16
N ILE A 104 5.46 12.52 7.14
CA ILE A 104 5.66 11.83 8.43
C ILE A 104 5.87 10.33 8.19
N LEU A 105 5.03 9.71 7.37
CA LEU A 105 5.10 8.30 7.03
C LEU A 105 6.42 7.95 6.31
N SER A 106 6.78 8.72 5.29
CA SER A 106 8.02 8.50 4.54
C SER A 106 9.25 8.64 5.43
N ASN A 107 9.31 9.67 6.28
CA ASN A 107 10.41 9.85 7.23
C ASN A 107 10.52 8.70 8.23
N PHE A 108 9.40 8.17 8.70
CA PHE A 108 9.38 6.98 9.55
C PHE A 108 9.99 5.77 8.82
N PHE A 109 9.52 5.48 7.60
CA PHE A 109 10.06 4.36 6.83
C PHE A 109 11.55 4.51 6.56
N LYS A 110 12.02 5.69 6.14
CA LYS A 110 13.45 5.92 5.90
C LYS A 110 14.29 5.64 7.13
N LYS A 111 13.88 6.17 8.29
CA LYS A 111 14.56 5.96 9.57
C LYS A 111 14.60 4.49 9.99
N GLU A 112 13.51 3.74 9.78
CA GLU A 112 13.44 2.35 10.20
C GLU A 112 14.13 1.40 9.22
N LEU A 113 14.00 1.64 7.92
CA LEU A 113 14.55 0.76 6.87
C LEU A 113 16.08 0.81 6.79
N GLU A 114 16.71 1.96 7.09
CA GLU A 114 18.18 2.09 7.09
C GLU A 114 18.84 1.05 8.01
N LYS A 115 18.20 0.69 9.12
CA LYS A 115 18.67 -0.30 10.09
C LYS A 115 18.79 -1.72 9.52
N PHE A 116 18.12 -2.00 8.40
CA PHE A 116 18.07 -3.32 7.77
C PHE A 116 19.01 -3.45 6.57
N LEU A 117 19.78 -2.41 6.22
CA LEU A 117 20.78 -2.45 5.14
C LEU A 117 22.04 -3.26 5.52
N THR A 118 21.86 -4.52 5.91
CA THR A 118 22.95 -5.42 6.31
C THR A 118 23.51 -6.21 5.12
N PRO A 119 24.72 -6.79 5.22
CA PRO A 119 25.30 -7.62 4.15
C PRO A 119 24.46 -8.85 3.78
N GLU A 120 23.65 -9.35 4.70
CA GLU A 120 22.80 -10.53 4.53
C GLU A 120 21.45 -10.22 3.86
N LEU A 121 21.11 -8.93 3.68
CA LEU A 121 19.88 -8.54 3.01
C LEU A 121 19.94 -8.94 1.53
N ASP A 122 18.85 -9.51 1.03
CA ASP A 122 18.72 -9.87 -0.38
C ASP A 122 18.97 -8.65 -1.29
N ARG A 123 19.61 -8.86 -2.45
CA ARG A 123 19.98 -7.77 -3.36
C ARG A 123 18.77 -6.99 -3.86
N LEU A 124 17.65 -7.66 -4.14
CA LEU A 124 16.41 -7.00 -4.53
C LEU A 124 15.82 -6.24 -3.34
N GLY A 125 15.83 -6.85 -2.15
CA GLY A 125 15.37 -6.19 -0.92
C GLY A 125 16.15 -4.91 -0.62
N ARG A 126 17.47 -4.93 -0.81
CA ARG A 126 18.32 -3.76 -0.72
C ARG A 126 17.92 -2.66 -1.69
N ARG A 127 17.71 -3.00 -2.97
CA ARG A 127 17.25 -2.03 -3.99
C ARG A 127 15.91 -1.40 -3.62
N ILE A 128 14.96 -2.18 -3.12
CA ILE A 128 13.65 -1.67 -2.65
C ILE A 128 13.82 -0.66 -1.52
N ILE A 129 14.68 -0.96 -0.53
CA ILE A 129 14.97 -0.03 0.56
C ILE A 129 15.64 1.23 0.02
N GLU A 130 16.64 1.10 -0.85
CA GLU A 130 17.34 2.23 -1.45
C GLU A 130 16.40 3.12 -2.27
N THR A 131 15.45 2.56 -3.01
CA THR A 131 14.39 3.32 -3.68
C THR A 131 13.56 4.13 -2.67
N CYS A 132 13.22 3.57 -1.51
CA CYS A 132 12.51 4.32 -0.46
C CYS A 132 13.37 5.44 0.15
N LEU A 133 14.65 5.19 0.38
CA LEU A 133 15.57 6.19 0.94
C LEU A 133 15.78 7.37 0.00
N ASN A 134 15.76 7.12 -1.31
CA ASN A 134 15.98 8.09 -2.38
C ASN A 134 14.70 8.77 -2.90
N ASP A 135 13.56 8.64 -2.21
CA ASP A 135 12.28 9.21 -2.64
C ASP A 135 11.80 8.73 -4.02
N GLY A 136 12.08 7.47 -4.36
CA GLY A 136 11.73 6.89 -5.65
C GLY A 136 10.23 6.86 -5.94
N ALA A 137 9.89 7.00 -7.22
CA ALA A 137 8.51 6.99 -7.71
C ALA A 137 7.92 5.58 -7.74
N LEU A 138 6.59 5.47 -7.91
CA LEU A 138 5.91 4.18 -7.97
C LEU A 138 6.43 3.31 -9.13
N GLU A 139 6.75 3.94 -10.25
CA GLU A 139 7.27 3.29 -11.46
C GLU A 139 8.57 2.53 -11.18
N GLU A 140 9.46 3.09 -10.35
CA GLU A 140 10.71 2.44 -9.97
C GLU A 140 10.45 1.18 -9.15
N TYR A 141 9.46 1.19 -8.25
CA TYR A 141 9.05 -0.03 -7.53
C TYR A 141 8.46 -1.08 -8.48
N LEU A 142 7.71 -0.67 -9.49
CA LEU A 142 7.14 -1.57 -10.49
C LEU A 142 8.20 -2.18 -11.41
N GLU A 143 9.32 -1.51 -11.64
CA GLU A 143 10.48 -2.09 -12.31
C GLU A 143 11.17 -3.16 -11.46
N LEU A 144 11.17 -3.00 -10.14
CA LEU A 144 11.74 -3.97 -9.20
C LEU A 144 10.86 -5.22 -9.03
N ILE A 145 9.55 -5.02 -8.84
CA ILE A 145 8.56 -6.09 -8.70
C ILE A 145 7.35 -5.75 -9.57
N PRO A 146 7.30 -6.24 -10.82
CA PRO A 146 6.20 -5.95 -11.73
C PRO A 146 4.86 -6.46 -11.22
N MET A 147 3.89 -5.55 -11.11
CA MET A 147 2.51 -5.91 -10.84
C MET A 147 1.77 -6.14 -12.17
N LYS A 148 1.20 -7.33 -12.34
CA LYS A 148 0.29 -7.59 -13.47
C LYS A 148 -1.08 -6.98 -13.16
N ILE A 149 -1.43 -5.86 -13.80
CA ILE A 149 -2.80 -5.32 -13.72
C ILE A 149 -3.72 -6.17 -14.60
#